data_AF-A0A1Y1N4Y5-F1
#
_entry.id   AF-A0A1Y1N4Y5-F1
#
_cell.length_a   1.000
_cell.length_b   1.000
_cell.length_c   1.000
_cell.angle_alpha   90.00
_cell.angle_beta   90.00
_cell.angle_gamma   90.00
#
_symmetry.space_group_name_H-M   'P 1'
#
loop_
_entity.id
_entity.type
_entity.pdbx_description
1 polymer ?
#
loop_
_entity_poly.entity_id
_entity_poly.type
_entity_poly.pdbx_seq_one_letter_code
_entity_poly.pdbx_strand_id
1 'polypeptide(L)'
;QPLRHQPGQYADPTYPNPVEGSPKKLPDMDFNSLPDTVQPLMSPYGDNWDVLWLGHCGMHFVFEHSNLIAKGRVVKENDVSVPPKKNLWSINKPFSLVEEYPAHTRVVHHAQEGVCSLAYAVSQRGAQKMLREIALKPATDAFDILLRFYCEGIHDRTKQECLSVNPSLFSHHRPAGPIGASSDIGDHGEGYRHEASTDMVRFSVRLNAEVILNGSTNYIDQFPDSAE
;
A
#
# COMPACT_ATOMS: atom_id res chain seq x y z
N GLN A 1 6.07 -15.07 4.82
CA GLN A 1 7.05 -16.17 4.99
C GLN A 1 6.31 -17.39 5.53
N PRO A 2 6.77 -18.62 5.28
CA PRO A 2 6.18 -19.81 5.89
C PRO A 2 6.31 -19.77 7.42
N LEU A 3 5.39 -20.45 8.12
CA LEU A 3 5.42 -20.59 9.57
C LEU A 3 6.64 -21.43 10.01
N ARG A 4 7.34 -20.97 11.04
CA ARG A 4 8.60 -21.59 11.51
C ARG A 4 8.40 -23.04 11.97
N HIS A 5 7.29 -23.30 12.65
CA HIS A 5 6.99 -24.60 13.26
C HIS A 5 6.06 -25.47 12.39
N GLN A 6 5.67 -24.99 11.21
CA GLN A 6 4.78 -25.68 10.28
C GLN A 6 5.27 -25.44 8.83
N PRO A 7 6.33 -26.15 8.40
CA PRO A 7 6.93 -25.93 7.08
C PRO A 7 5.89 -26.05 5.95
N GLY A 8 5.90 -25.08 5.03
CA GLY A 8 4.98 -25.01 3.90
C GLY A 8 3.60 -24.42 4.21
N GLN A 9 3.27 -24.18 5.49
CA GLN A 9 2.06 -23.47 5.89
C GLN A 9 2.34 -21.99 6.10
N TYR A 10 1.30 -21.17 5.98
CA TYR A 10 1.37 -19.71 6.11
C TYR A 10 0.33 -19.24 7.12
N ALA A 11 0.58 -18.07 7.74
CA ALA A 11 -0.36 -17.47 8.66
C ALA A 11 -1.72 -17.15 8.01
N ASP A 12 -1.70 -16.83 6.71
CA ASP A 12 -2.88 -16.74 5.87
C ASP A 12 -3.18 -18.12 5.25
N PRO A 13 -4.28 -18.80 5.64
CA PRO A 13 -4.63 -20.11 5.10
C PRO A 13 -5.12 -20.06 3.65
N THR A 14 -5.35 -18.86 3.09
CA THR A 14 -5.69 -18.67 1.68
C THR A 14 -4.48 -18.40 0.80
N TYR A 15 -3.27 -18.43 1.36
CA TYR A 15 -2.02 -18.27 0.62
C TYR A 15 -1.53 -19.61 0.03
N PRO A 16 -1.01 -19.64 -1.22
CA PRO A 16 -0.81 -18.51 -2.14
C PRO A 16 -2.05 -18.10 -2.94
N ASN A 17 -3.04 -18.97 -3.06
CA ASN A 17 -4.32 -18.68 -3.70
C ASN A 17 -5.45 -19.35 -2.90
N PRO A 18 -6.60 -18.69 -2.70
CA PRO A 18 -7.77 -19.33 -2.13
C PRO A 18 -8.16 -20.59 -2.91
N VAL A 19 -8.56 -21.64 -2.19
CA VAL A 19 -9.08 -22.89 -2.77
C VAL A 19 -10.57 -23.04 -2.49
N GLU A 20 -11.22 -24.01 -3.11
CA GLU A 20 -12.63 -24.31 -2.80
C GLU A 20 -12.80 -24.60 -1.29
N GLY A 21 -13.76 -23.94 -0.67
CA GLY A 21 -13.97 -24.00 0.79
C GLY A 21 -13.10 -23.03 1.63
N SER A 22 -12.19 -22.26 1.02
CA SER A 22 -11.47 -21.20 1.74
C SER A 22 -12.42 -20.18 2.37
N PRO A 23 -12.12 -19.65 3.57
CA PRO A 23 -12.90 -18.59 4.19
C PRO A 23 -13.02 -17.36 3.27
N LYS A 24 -14.22 -16.78 3.22
CA LYS A 24 -14.47 -15.53 2.47
C LYS A 24 -13.87 -14.30 3.14
N LYS A 25 -13.85 -14.30 4.47
CA LYS A 25 -13.23 -13.28 5.32
C LYS A 25 -12.36 -13.99 6.34
N LEU A 26 -11.19 -13.42 6.62
CA LEU A 26 -10.28 -13.91 7.65
C LEU A 26 -10.25 -12.94 8.84
N PRO A 27 -10.01 -13.45 10.06
CA PRO A 27 -9.67 -12.57 11.16
C PRO A 27 -8.37 -11.82 10.86
N ASP A 28 -8.29 -10.60 11.37
CA ASP A 28 -7.09 -9.79 11.23
C ASP A 28 -5.98 -10.30 12.14
N MET A 29 -4.75 -10.29 11.65
CA MET A 29 -3.56 -10.61 12.43
C MET A 29 -3.07 -9.34 13.11
N ASP A 30 -3.00 -9.33 14.44
CA ASP A 30 -2.40 -8.22 15.20
C ASP A 30 -0.89 -8.16 14.94
N PHE A 31 -0.41 -7.00 14.49
CA PHE A 31 1.00 -6.72 14.25
C PHE A 31 1.89 -7.00 15.48
N ASN A 32 1.37 -6.81 16.69
CA ASN A 32 2.14 -7.02 17.92
C ASN A 32 2.14 -8.49 18.38
N SER A 33 1.35 -9.35 17.72
CA SER A 33 1.16 -10.76 18.08
C SER A 33 1.18 -11.65 16.83
N LEU A 34 2.17 -11.42 15.97
CA LEU A 34 2.36 -12.21 14.74
C LEU A 34 2.97 -13.58 15.05
N PRO A 35 2.57 -14.64 14.33
CA PRO A 35 3.18 -15.95 14.49
C PRO A 35 4.62 -15.96 13.98
N ASP A 36 5.44 -16.80 14.60
CA ASP A 36 6.83 -17.01 14.19
C ASP A 36 6.90 -17.55 12.76
N THR A 37 7.66 -16.86 11.91
CA THR A 37 7.94 -17.28 10.54
C THR A 37 9.39 -17.67 10.34
N VAL A 38 9.66 -18.40 9.27
CA VAL A 38 11.03 -18.64 8.80
C VAL A 38 11.70 -17.29 8.53
N GLN A 39 12.90 -17.10 9.09
CA GLN A 39 13.69 -15.89 8.89
C GLN A 39 14.08 -15.75 7.42
N PRO A 40 13.88 -14.57 6.80
CA PRO A 40 14.25 -14.38 5.42
C PRO A 40 15.77 -14.37 5.24
N LEU A 41 16.22 -14.85 4.09
CA LEU A 41 17.64 -15.01 3.75
C LEU A 41 18.15 -13.88 2.84
N MET A 42 17.29 -13.31 2.01
CA MET A 42 17.69 -12.38 0.94
C MET A 42 17.33 -10.93 1.25
N SER A 43 16.17 -10.70 1.87
CA SER A 43 15.65 -9.34 2.08
C SER A 43 15.01 -9.20 3.46
N PRO A 44 15.23 -8.07 4.17
CA PRO A 44 14.56 -7.81 5.43
C PRO A 44 13.03 -7.70 5.30
N TYR A 45 12.51 -7.55 4.07
CA TYR A 45 11.07 -7.50 3.77
C TYR A 45 10.50 -8.88 3.38
N GLY A 46 11.29 -9.94 3.51
CA GLY A 46 10.92 -11.29 3.06
C GLY A 46 11.42 -11.63 1.67
N ASP A 47 11.46 -12.94 1.38
CA ASP A 47 12.05 -13.47 0.14
C ASP A 47 11.03 -13.77 -0.97
N ASN A 48 9.72 -13.74 -0.67
CA ASN A 48 8.68 -14.30 -1.55
C ASN A 48 7.71 -13.27 -2.16
N TRP A 49 7.95 -11.97 -2.01
CA TRP A 49 7.18 -10.92 -2.67
C TRP A 49 7.79 -10.55 -4.04
N ASP A 50 6.95 -10.08 -4.96
CA ASP A 50 7.33 -9.57 -6.28
C ASP A 50 7.26 -8.04 -6.32
N VAL A 51 6.22 -7.44 -5.74
CA VAL A 51 6.06 -5.97 -5.63
C VAL A 51 5.64 -5.58 -4.21
N LEU A 52 6.25 -4.52 -3.67
CA LEU A 52 5.70 -3.77 -2.54
C LEU A 52 5.15 -2.46 -3.06
N TRP A 53 3.84 -2.26 -3.00
CA TRP A 53 3.15 -1.07 -3.50
C TRP A 53 2.90 -0.11 -2.33
N LEU A 54 3.90 0.73 -2.05
CA LEU A 54 3.97 1.53 -0.82
C LEU A 54 3.30 2.91 -0.96
N GLY A 55 3.09 3.36 -2.19
CA GLY A 55 2.48 4.64 -2.52
C GLY A 55 1.43 4.51 -3.62
N HIS A 56 0.19 4.82 -3.30
CA HIS A 56 -0.97 4.70 -4.19
C HIS A 56 -2.05 5.72 -3.79
N CYS A 57 -2.96 6.03 -4.70
CA CYS A 57 -4.12 6.92 -4.48
C CYS A 57 -5.34 6.15 -3.97
N GLY A 58 -5.36 4.83 -4.14
CA GLY A 58 -6.41 3.95 -3.66
C GLY A 58 -6.06 2.49 -3.91
N MET A 59 -6.58 1.64 -3.04
CA MET A 59 -6.36 0.20 -3.04
C MET A 59 -7.48 -0.42 -2.20
N HIS A 60 -8.10 -1.49 -2.67
CA HIS A 60 -9.06 -2.24 -1.89
C HIS A 60 -8.35 -3.29 -1.04
N PHE A 61 -8.94 -3.60 0.12
CA PHE A 61 -8.71 -4.91 0.72
C PHE A 61 -9.24 -5.98 -0.22
N VAL A 62 -8.64 -7.17 -0.14
CA VAL A 62 -9.01 -8.27 -1.03
C VAL A 62 -10.48 -8.60 -0.86
N PHE A 63 -11.24 -8.56 -1.95
CA PHE A 63 -12.66 -8.83 -1.96
C PHE A 63 -12.95 -10.27 -1.55
N GLU A 64 -14.08 -10.46 -0.87
CA GLU A 64 -14.53 -11.78 -0.41
C GLU A 64 -14.63 -12.82 -1.54
N HIS A 65 -15.03 -12.36 -2.72
CA HIS A 65 -15.20 -13.17 -3.93
C HIS A 65 -13.90 -13.42 -4.71
N SER A 66 -12.77 -12.82 -4.31
CA SER A 66 -11.48 -13.10 -4.92
C SER A 66 -11.06 -14.54 -4.66
N ASN A 67 -10.72 -15.26 -5.71
CA ASN A 67 -10.23 -16.64 -5.69
C ASN A 67 -8.76 -16.76 -6.11
N LEU A 68 -8.11 -15.65 -6.48
CA LEU A 68 -6.71 -15.62 -6.91
C LEU A 68 -5.79 -15.00 -5.86
N ILE A 69 -6.33 -14.08 -5.04
CA ILE A 69 -5.52 -13.26 -4.14
C ILE A 69 -5.76 -13.70 -2.71
N ALA A 70 -4.68 -13.90 -1.95
CA ALA A 70 -4.76 -14.29 -0.55
C ALA A 70 -5.28 -13.14 0.32
N LYS A 71 -6.12 -13.45 1.30
CA LYS A 71 -7.00 -12.50 2.00
C LYS A 71 -6.47 -12.02 3.34
N GLY A 72 -5.34 -12.54 3.79
CA GLY A 72 -4.74 -12.22 5.07
C GLY A 72 -4.39 -10.74 5.19
N ARG A 73 -4.62 -10.19 6.38
CA ARG A 73 -4.34 -8.80 6.73
C ARG A 73 -3.57 -8.74 8.04
N VAL A 74 -2.52 -7.94 8.06
CA VAL A 74 -1.80 -7.59 9.29
C VAL A 74 -2.21 -6.18 9.69
N VAL A 75 -2.72 -6.02 10.90
CA VAL A 75 -3.29 -4.77 11.40
C VAL A 75 -2.43 -4.26 12.55
N LYS A 76 -2.00 -3.00 12.43
CA LYS A 76 -1.33 -2.25 13.49
C LYS A 76 -2.22 -1.07 13.88
N GLU A 77 -2.88 -1.20 15.02
CA GLU A 77 -3.62 -0.09 15.63
C GLU A 77 -2.69 0.85 16.40
N ASN A 78 -3.18 2.04 16.74
CA ASN A 78 -2.43 3.06 17.49
C ASN A 78 -1.08 3.42 16.85
N ASP A 79 -0.99 3.36 15.52
CA ASP A 79 0.19 3.84 14.78
C ASP A 79 0.19 5.36 14.76
N VAL A 80 1.03 5.95 15.61
CA VAL A 80 1.18 7.41 15.73
C VAL A 80 1.56 8.10 14.41
N SER A 81 2.10 7.38 13.42
CA SER A 81 2.44 7.94 12.10
C SER A 81 1.25 8.01 11.13
N VAL A 82 0.14 7.37 11.47
CA VAL A 82 -1.10 7.40 10.67
C VAL A 82 -1.94 8.61 11.09
N PRO A 83 -2.40 9.45 10.15
CA PRO A 83 -3.31 10.57 10.45
C PRO A 83 -4.67 10.13 11.01
N PRO A 84 -5.43 11.06 11.62
CA PRO A 84 -6.83 10.81 11.95
C PRO A 84 -7.69 10.64 10.68
N LYS A 85 -8.83 9.95 10.81
CA LYS A 85 -9.71 9.56 9.69
C LYS A 85 -10.08 10.72 8.74
N LYS A 86 -10.31 11.92 9.29
CA LYS A 86 -10.68 13.12 8.51
C LYS A 86 -9.63 13.54 7.48
N ASN A 87 -8.38 13.12 7.66
CA ASN A 87 -7.24 13.43 6.79
C ASN A 87 -6.88 12.27 5.84
N LEU A 88 -7.67 11.19 5.85
CA LEU A 88 -7.47 10.03 4.99
C LEU A 88 -8.48 10.04 3.85
N TRP A 89 -8.01 9.73 2.64
CA TRP A 89 -8.85 9.60 1.46
C TRP A 89 -8.40 8.42 0.59
N SER A 90 -9.27 8.00 -0.32
CA SER A 90 -8.95 6.98 -1.32
C SER A 90 -9.81 7.25 -2.55
N ILE A 91 -9.21 7.11 -3.74
CA ILE A 91 -9.94 7.20 -5.01
C ILE A 91 -10.89 6.00 -5.16
N ASN A 92 -10.46 4.81 -4.73
CA ASN A 92 -11.27 3.61 -4.63
C ASN A 92 -12.29 3.76 -3.49
N LYS A 93 -13.55 3.40 -3.77
CA LYS A 93 -14.68 3.42 -2.81
C LYS A 93 -15.39 2.07 -2.80
N PRO A 94 -15.82 1.55 -1.63
CA PRO A 94 -15.69 2.12 -0.28
C PRO A 94 -14.24 2.17 0.22
N PHE A 95 -13.95 3.03 1.19
CA PHE A 95 -12.63 3.09 1.83
C PHE A 95 -12.67 2.32 3.16
N SER A 96 -12.67 0.98 3.05
CA SER A 96 -12.80 0.04 4.18
C SER A 96 -11.91 0.35 5.38
N LEU A 97 -10.69 0.88 5.18
CA LEU A 97 -9.84 1.26 6.30
C LEU A 97 -10.52 2.29 7.22
N VAL A 98 -11.06 3.36 6.65
CA VAL A 98 -11.71 4.45 7.41
C VAL A 98 -13.06 4.00 7.96
N GLU A 99 -13.76 3.12 7.25
CA GLU A 99 -15.10 2.65 7.61
C GLU A 99 -15.06 1.56 8.71
N GLU A 100 -14.10 0.63 8.65
CA GLU A 100 -14.09 -0.59 9.47
C GLU A 100 -13.13 -0.52 10.67
N TYR A 101 -12.09 0.33 10.63
CA TYR A 101 -11.04 0.36 11.66
C TYR A 101 -11.05 1.65 12.47
N PRO A 102 -10.52 1.69 13.70
CA PRO A 102 -10.35 2.93 14.45
C PRO A 102 -9.37 3.90 13.75
N ALA A 103 -9.31 5.14 14.22
CA ALA A 103 -8.26 6.08 13.77
C ALA A 103 -6.87 5.53 14.13
N HIS A 104 -5.83 6.00 13.44
CA HIS A 104 -4.44 5.55 13.65
C HIS A 104 -4.20 4.07 13.37
N THR A 105 -4.97 3.47 12.47
CA THR A 105 -4.78 2.07 12.06
C THR A 105 -4.07 1.96 10.72
N ARG A 106 -3.08 1.07 10.67
CA ARG A 106 -2.39 0.65 9.45
C ARG A 106 -2.67 -0.81 9.16
N VAL A 107 -2.94 -1.13 7.90
CA VAL A 107 -3.22 -2.49 7.45
C VAL A 107 -2.30 -2.85 6.29
N VAL A 108 -1.56 -3.95 6.44
CA VAL A 108 -0.76 -4.56 5.36
C VAL A 108 -1.53 -5.75 4.80
N HIS A 109 -1.63 -5.84 3.48
CA HIS A 109 -2.42 -6.87 2.79
C HIS A 109 -1.94 -7.09 1.35
N HIS A 110 -2.45 -8.11 0.66
CA HIS A 110 -2.20 -8.26 -0.78
C HIS A 110 -2.89 -7.16 -1.58
N ALA A 111 -2.25 -6.71 -2.66
CA ALA A 111 -2.75 -5.65 -3.50
C ALA A 111 -3.97 -6.11 -4.32
N GLN A 112 -5.04 -5.31 -4.31
CA GLN A 112 -6.18 -5.46 -5.20
C GLN A 112 -6.74 -4.08 -5.58
N GLU A 113 -7.04 -3.91 -6.86
CA GLU A 113 -7.54 -2.68 -7.46
C GLU A 113 -6.68 -1.43 -7.19
N GLY A 114 -5.36 -1.58 -7.11
CA GLY A 114 -4.43 -0.47 -6.89
C GLY A 114 -4.46 0.57 -8.02
N VAL A 115 -4.38 1.85 -7.65
CA VAL A 115 -4.31 3.01 -8.58
C VAL A 115 -3.23 3.99 -8.10
N CYS A 116 -2.52 4.60 -9.04
CA CYS A 116 -1.27 5.35 -8.86
C CYS A 116 -0.10 4.49 -8.37
N SER A 117 1.12 4.89 -8.74
CA SER A 117 2.37 4.19 -8.37
C SER A 117 3.40 5.16 -7.77
N LEU A 118 2.97 5.96 -6.80
CA LEU A 118 3.77 7.02 -6.16
C LEU A 118 5.04 6.48 -5.49
N ALA A 119 4.99 5.25 -4.99
CA ALA A 119 6.17 4.50 -4.59
C ALA A 119 5.91 3.00 -4.68
N TYR A 120 6.87 2.28 -5.21
CA TYR A 120 6.86 0.83 -5.20
C TYR A 120 8.30 0.31 -5.17
N ALA A 121 8.45 -0.92 -4.66
CA ALA A 121 9.68 -1.68 -4.77
C ALA A 121 9.40 -2.97 -5.55
N VAL A 122 10.39 -3.44 -6.29
CA VAL A 122 10.34 -4.73 -7.01
C VAL A 122 11.47 -5.62 -6.51
N SER A 123 11.17 -6.89 -6.26
CA SER A 123 12.22 -7.88 -5.99
C SER A 123 12.92 -8.22 -7.31
N GLN A 124 14.13 -8.77 -7.27
CA GLN A 124 14.83 -9.19 -8.49
C GLN A 124 13.97 -10.16 -9.32
N ARG A 125 13.32 -11.12 -8.64
CA ARG A 125 12.39 -12.06 -9.26
C ARG A 125 11.18 -11.35 -9.85
N GLY A 126 10.57 -10.42 -9.11
CA GLY A 126 9.46 -9.59 -9.59
C GLY A 126 9.84 -8.78 -10.83
N ALA A 127 11.03 -8.18 -10.86
CA ALA A 127 11.52 -7.43 -12.02
C ALA A 127 11.66 -8.32 -13.27
N GLN A 128 12.21 -9.53 -13.15
CA GLN A 128 12.30 -10.47 -14.28
C GLN A 128 10.92 -10.86 -14.83
N LYS A 129 9.97 -11.11 -13.94
CA LYS A 129 8.58 -11.43 -14.34
C LYS A 129 7.90 -10.23 -14.99
N MET A 130 8.08 -9.03 -14.46
CA MET A 130 7.56 -7.79 -15.06
C MET A 130 8.14 -7.54 -16.45
N LEU A 131 9.46 -7.73 -16.63
CA LEU A 131 10.11 -7.63 -17.94
C LEU A 131 9.54 -8.64 -18.94
N ARG A 132 9.29 -9.88 -18.51
CA ARG A 132 8.63 -10.90 -19.34
C ARG A 132 7.22 -10.46 -19.75
N GLU A 133 6.46 -9.88 -18.83
CA GLU A 133 5.08 -9.45 -19.04
C GLU A 133 4.98 -8.28 -20.04
N ILE A 134 5.93 -7.33 -20.02
CA ILE A 134 5.97 -6.22 -21.00
C ILE A 134 6.60 -6.63 -22.34
N ALA A 135 7.50 -7.61 -22.35
CA ALA A 135 8.14 -8.08 -23.58
C ALA A 135 7.23 -8.97 -24.43
N LEU A 136 6.29 -9.69 -23.79
CA LEU A 136 5.44 -10.67 -24.45
C LEU A 136 3.99 -10.22 -24.62
N LYS A 137 3.57 -9.11 -24.01
CA LYS A 137 2.18 -8.64 -24.01
C LYS A 137 2.10 -7.13 -24.20
N PRO A 138 1.04 -6.61 -24.85
CA PRO A 138 0.91 -5.18 -25.10
C PRO A 138 0.78 -4.37 -23.81
N ALA A 139 1.27 -3.12 -23.85
CA ALA A 139 1.01 -2.10 -22.84
C ALA A 139 -0.26 -1.34 -23.25
N THR A 140 -1.41 -1.79 -22.76
CA THR A 140 -2.74 -1.30 -23.16
C THR A 140 -3.24 -0.10 -22.37
N ASP A 141 -2.65 0.14 -21.20
CA ASP A 141 -3.14 1.10 -20.20
C ASP A 141 -1.97 1.86 -19.56
N ALA A 142 -2.29 2.84 -18.71
CA ALA A 142 -1.31 3.52 -17.88
C ALA A 142 -0.53 2.52 -17.00
N PHE A 143 0.70 2.88 -16.65
CA PHE A 143 1.62 1.98 -15.96
C PHE A 143 1.07 1.43 -14.63
N ASP A 144 0.40 2.25 -13.83
CA ASP A 144 -0.22 1.84 -12.57
C ASP A 144 -1.37 0.84 -12.79
N ILE A 145 -2.18 1.04 -13.83
CA ILE A 145 -3.22 0.09 -14.23
C ILE A 145 -2.61 -1.22 -14.73
N LEU A 146 -1.53 -1.16 -15.50
CA LEU A 146 -0.80 -2.37 -15.90
C LEU A 146 -0.16 -3.08 -14.71
N LEU A 147 0.32 -2.34 -13.70
CA LEU A 147 0.85 -2.90 -12.46
C LEU A 147 -0.26 -3.59 -11.64
N ARG A 148 -1.46 -3.02 -11.60
CA ARG A 148 -2.65 -3.68 -11.06
C ARG A 148 -2.91 -5.01 -11.76
N PHE A 149 -2.98 -5.01 -13.09
CA PHE A 149 -3.24 -6.24 -13.86
C PHE A 149 -2.16 -7.30 -13.64
N TYR A 150 -0.89 -6.86 -13.56
CA TYR A 150 0.26 -7.70 -13.24
C TYR A 150 0.10 -8.35 -11.86
N CYS A 151 -0.27 -7.58 -10.83
CA CYS A 151 -0.46 -8.09 -9.48
C CYS A 151 -1.64 -9.07 -9.38
N GLU A 152 -2.79 -8.72 -9.97
CA GLU A 152 -4.01 -9.52 -9.87
C GLU A 152 -4.02 -10.73 -10.80
N GLY A 153 -3.17 -10.75 -11.84
CA GLY A 153 -3.16 -11.82 -12.84
C GLY A 153 -4.40 -11.83 -13.74
N ILE A 154 -4.85 -10.63 -14.11
CA ILE A 154 -6.01 -10.39 -14.98
C ILE A 154 -5.57 -9.76 -16.30
N HIS A 155 -6.48 -9.63 -17.26
CA HIS A 155 -6.18 -9.09 -18.60
C HIS A 155 -4.98 -9.78 -19.26
N ASP A 156 -5.06 -11.12 -19.34
CA ASP A 156 -4.04 -12.01 -19.89
C ASP A 156 -2.69 -11.98 -19.16
N ARG A 157 -2.61 -11.46 -17.92
CA ARG A 157 -1.40 -11.47 -17.08
C ARG A 157 -1.39 -12.64 -16.10
N THR A 158 -0.20 -13.06 -15.67
CA THR A 158 -0.05 -14.06 -14.61
C THR A 158 0.03 -13.38 -13.25
N LYS A 159 -0.74 -13.85 -12.26
CA LYS A 159 -0.78 -13.31 -10.89
C LYS A 159 0.60 -13.26 -10.25
N GLN A 160 0.87 -12.19 -9.51
CA GLN A 160 2.15 -11.95 -8.85
C GLN A 160 1.96 -11.65 -7.37
N GLU A 161 3.02 -11.85 -6.59
CA GLU A 161 2.98 -11.69 -5.14
C GLU A 161 3.15 -10.21 -4.76
N CYS A 162 2.07 -9.44 -4.86
CA CYS A 162 2.07 -8.02 -4.57
C CYS A 162 1.46 -7.71 -3.20
N LEU A 163 2.17 -6.94 -2.39
CA LEU A 163 1.71 -6.46 -1.08
C LEU A 163 1.54 -4.95 -1.10
N SER A 164 0.57 -4.45 -0.35
CA SER A 164 0.29 -3.04 -0.13
C SER A 164 0.11 -2.73 1.35
N VAL A 165 0.03 -1.44 1.65
CA VAL A 165 -0.26 -0.89 2.97
C VAL A 165 -1.26 0.26 2.86
N ASN A 166 -2.29 0.23 3.71
CA ASN A 166 -3.30 1.28 3.83
C ASN A 166 -3.23 1.90 5.26
N PRO A 167 -3.14 3.24 5.41
CA PRO A 167 -2.96 4.20 4.32
C PRO A 167 -1.56 4.06 3.70
N SER A 168 -1.38 4.61 2.50
CA SER A 168 -0.11 4.57 1.80
C SER A 168 0.99 5.33 2.56
N LEU A 169 2.24 4.83 2.46
CA LEU A 169 3.42 5.44 3.08
C LEU A 169 3.94 6.64 2.29
N PHE A 170 3.70 6.63 0.98
CA PHE A 170 4.07 7.68 0.06
C PHE A 170 2.82 8.21 -0.62
N SER A 171 2.70 9.53 -0.66
CA SER A 171 1.54 10.20 -1.21
C SER A 171 1.94 11.46 -1.96
N HIS A 172 0.98 12.08 -2.63
CA HIS A 172 1.21 13.31 -3.37
C HIS A 172 1.73 14.41 -2.45
N HIS A 173 2.89 14.97 -2.81
CA HIS A 173 3.35 16.24 -2.26
C HIS A 173 2.97 17.36 -3.21
N ARG A 174 2.30 18.39 -2.68
CA ARG A 174 1.91 19.58 -3.43
C ARG A 174 2.67 20.78 -2.87
N PRO A 175 3.61 21.36 -3.63
CA PRO A 175 4.34 22.54 -3.19
C PRO A 175 3.41 23.77 -3.15
N ALA A 176 3.81 24.79 -2.40
CA ALA A 176 3.24 26.12 -2.56
C ALA A 176 3.52 26.62 -3.99
N GLY A 177 2.52 27.22 -4.64
CA GLY A 177 2.60 27.58 -6.04
C GLY A 177 1.26 27.46 -6.79
N PRO A 178 1.27 27.67 -8.12
CA PRO A 178 0.08 27.54 -8.95
C PRO A 178 -0.57 26.16 -8.80
N ILE A 179 -1.90 26.12 -8.62
CA ILE A 179 -2.64 24.86 -8.45
C ILE A 179 -2.59 24.03 -9.74
N GLY A 180 -2.71 24.67 -10.90
CA GLY A 180 -2.58 24.00 -12.21
C GLY A 180 -1.23 23.30 -12.43
N ALA A 181 -0.18 23.66 -11.67
CA ALA A 181 1.13 22.99 -11.73
C ALA A 181 1.23 21.75 -10.84
N SER A 182 0.12 21.25 -10.27
CA SER A 182 0.14 20.11 -9.35
C SER A 182 0.44 18.78 -10.04
N SER A 183 0.06 18.64 -11.31
CA SER A 183 0.37 17.48 -12.14
C SER A 183 0.09 17.85 -13.62
N ASP A 184 0.76 17.16 -14.54
CA ASP A 184 0.50 17.25 -15.99
C ASP A 184 -0.62 16.29 -16.45
N ILE A 185 -1.16 15.50 -15.52
CA ILE A 185 -2.29 14.60 -15.73
C ILE A 185 -3.59 15.35 -15.42
N GLY A 186 -4.15 15.98 -16.46
CA GLY A 186 -5.47 16.61 -16.41
C GLY A 186 -5.48 18.06 -15.90
N ASP A 187 -6.68 18.64 -15.84
CA ASP A 187 -6.89 19.99 -15.33
C ASP A 187 -7.10 19.96 -13.81
N HIS A 188 -6.27 20.71 -13.08
CA HIS A 188 -6.33 20.82 -11.62
C HIS A 188 -6.94 22.15 -11.15
N GLY A 189 -7.40 22.97 -12.08
CA GLY A 189 -7.98 24.28 -11.83
C GLY A 189 -6.96 25.40 -11.67
N GLU A 190 -7.51 26.61 -11.62
CA GLU A 190 -6.75 27.84 -11.47
C GLU A 190 -6.51 28.20 -9.99
N GLY A 191 -5.55 29.08 -9.75
CA GLY A 191 -5.29 29.67 -8.44
C GLY A 191 -3.92 29.32 -7.86
N TYR A 192 -3.72 29.69 -6.60
CA TYR A 192 -2.43 29.60 -5.92
C TYR A 192 -2.56 28.92 -4.56
N ARG A 193 -1.73 27.89 -4.34
CA ARG A 193 -1.58 27.21 -3.05
C ARG A 193 -0.55 27.95 -2.22
N HIS A 194 -0.98 28.52 -1.10
CA HIS A 194 -0.09 29.27 -0.21
C HIS A 194 0.82 28.37 0.63
N GLU A 195 0.35 27.18 1.01
CA GLU A 195 1.07 26.26 1.88
C GLU A 195 1.30 24.91 1.21
N ALA A 196 2.52 24.38 1.33
CA ALA A 196 2.83 23.06 0.82
C ALA A 196 2.18 21.97 1.71
N SER A 197 1.72 20.89 1.10
CA SER A 197 1.12 19.77 1.82
C SER A 197 1.56 18.42 1.25
N THR A 198 1.53 17.38 2.08
CA THR A 198 1.65 15.98 1.61
C THR A 198 0.41 15.24 2.10
N ASP A 199 -0.31 14.62 1.18
CA ASP A 199 -1.58 13.97 1.50
C ASP A 199 -1.37 12.77 2.43
N MET A 200 -2.25 12.59 3.42
CA MET A 200 -2.31 11.38 4.26
C MET A 200 -1.02 10.99 5.02
N VAL A 201 0.05 11.80 4.97
CA VAL A 201 1.30 11.54 5.66
C VAL A 201 1.44 12.53 6.81
N ARG A 202 1.28 12.03 8.05
CA ARG A 202 1.29 12.84 9.28
C ARG A 202 2.62 13.51 9.57
N PHE A 203 3.72 12.79 9.30
CA PHE A 203 5.09 13.28 9.47
C PHE A 203 5.82 13.20 8.12
N SER A 204 5.47 14.10 7.21
CA SER A 204 6.05 14.17 5.87
C SER A 204 7.54 14.49 5.95
N VAL A 205 8.37 13.61 5.39
CA VAL A 205 9.83 13.84 5.28
C VAL A 205 10.12 15.12 4.50
N ARG A 206 9.31 15.43 3.47
CA ARG A 206 9.50 16.63 2.66
C ARG A 206 9.22 17.91 3.45
N LEU A 207 8.16 17.92 4.27
CA LEU A 207 7.79 19.08 5.09
C LEU A 207 8.62 19.17 6.38
N ASN A 208 9.21 18.06 6.83
CA ASN A 208 10.15 18.00 7.95
C ASN A 208 11.62 18.03 7.52
N ALA A 209 11.93 18.34 6.25
CA ALA A 209 13.29 18.23 5.73
C ALA A 209 14.28 19.09 6.54
N GLU A 210 13.92 20.32 6.88
CA GLU A 210 14.75 21.20 7.71
C GLU A 210 14.95 20.66 9.13
N VAL A 211 13.88 20.15 9.77
CA VAL A 211 13.94 19.53 11.10
C VAL A 211 14.94 18.37 11.11
N ILE A 212 14.84 17.48 10.10
CA ILE A 212 15.70 16.30 9.95
C ILE A 212 17.15 16.71 9.66
N LEU A 213 17.38 17.63 8.72
CA LEU A 213 18.73 18.07 8.34
C LEU A 213 19.45 18.80 9.47
N ASN A 214 18.71 19.43 10.38
CA ASN A 214 19.24 20.04 11.60
C ASN A 214 19.46 19.03 12.73
N GLY A 215 19.22 17.73 12.50
CA GLY A 215 19.42 16.66 13.49
C GLY A 215 18.34 16.57 14.57
N SER A 216 17.23 17.28 14.41
CA SER A 216 16.11 17.24 15.35
C SER A 216 15.15 16.09 15.02
N THR A 217 14.57 15.49 16.05
CA THR A 217 13.49 14.49 15.94
C THR A 217 12.13 15.06 16.35
N ASN A 218 12.05 16.35 16.68
CA ASN A 218 10.81 17.03 17.02
C ASN A 218 10.08 17.40 15.73
N TYR A 219 9.52 16.39 15.07
CA TYR A 219 8.84 16.55 13.79
C TYR A 219 7.59 17.41 13.94
N ILE A 220 7.38 18.28 12.97
CA ILE A 220 6.14 19.00 12.77
C ILE A 220 5.09 17.97 12.35
N ASP A 221 4.01 17.89 13.12
CA ASP A 221 2.82 17.11 12.81
C ASP A 221 1.95 17.88 11.81
N GLN A 222 1.74 17.32 10.61
CA GLN A 222 0.89 17.93 9.58
C GLN A 222 -0.60 17.68 9.82
N PHE A 223 -0.94 16.64 10.58
CA PHE A 223 -2.32 16.24 10.84
C PHE A 223 -2.50 15.91 12.31
N PRO A 224 -2.33 16.90 13.21
CA PRO A 224 -2.52 16.69 14.64
C PRO A 224 -3.96 16.28 14.92
N ASP A 225 -4.10 15.47 15.96
CA ASP A 225 -5.40 15.11 16.49
C ASP A 225 -6.11 16.38 16.98
N SER A 226 -7.43 16.44 16.79
CA SER A 226 -8.19 17.56 17.35
C SER A 226 -8.00 17.56 18.86
N ALA A 227 -7.82 18.74 19.47
CA ALA A 227 -7.93 18.84 20.92
C ALA A 227 -9.33 18.35 21.33
N GLU A 228 -9.38 17.41 22.28
CA GLU A 228 -10.63 16.93 22.89
C GLU A 228 -11.39 18.07 23.59
#